data_AF-A0A2V3IYX7-F1
#
_entry.id   AF-A0A2V3IYX7-F1
#
_cell.length_a   1.000
_cell.length_b   1.000
_cell.length_c   1.000
_cell.angle_alpha   90.00
_cell.angle_beta   90.00
_cell.angle_gamma   90.00
#
_symmetry.space_group_name_H-M   'P 1'
#
loop_
_entity.id
_entity.type
_entity.pdbx_description
1 polymer ?
#
loop_
_entity_poly.entity_id
_entity_poly.type
_entity_poly.pdbx_seq_one_letter_code
_entity_poly.pdbx_strand_id
1 'polypeptide(L)'
;MHFDSNKLSAMAKHCVFLCFICLVFCRTALSHSWLRDPPAYRRRFTRLCTSQKPDCDLACPLPYPHGAGNNRSSPAATWRRGDLVSVGWVKNNHRGGFVAISLVPVSKMFNKSWHETLTLMMGCWEYEQIDCGVGEDCGTDMRGTALRRMIKVPTVYPDGDYVLRYVWFGGLFKNGKRGFFPDFSSCTFVRIEGGDEVGGSFRPYFEPGRHRRIISGTCPTSASELGVCNRVGCKKTKKYYAVPTRFNCTTYTEWARYQHSITAGVIASAADDETELDLYDIETDEKNGICKGRMRQALE
;
A
#
# COMPACT_ATOMS: atom_id res chain seq x y z
N MET A 1 54.65 16.76 36.68
CA MET A 1 53.44 15.94 36.52
C MET A 1 53.77 14.84 35.52
N HIS A 2 53.99 13.61 36.00
CA HIS A 2 54.21 12.46 35.12
C HIS A 2 52.85 11.94 34.64
N PHE A 3 52.57 12.12 33.36
CA PHE A 3 51.44 11.44 32.73
C PHE A 3 51.86 9.99 32.42
N ASP A 4 51.21 9.06 33.11
CA ASP A 4 51.41 7.63 32.95
C ASP A 4 50.83 7.18 31.60
N SER A 5 51.72 7.00 30.62
CA SER A 5 51.38 6.62 29.23
C SER A 5 50.62 5.29 29.14
N ASN A 6 50.71 4.44 30.15
CA ASN A 6 50.02 3.15 30.19
C ASN A 6 48.51 3.30 30.43
N LYS A 7 48.07 4.36 31.13
CA LYS A 7 46.64 4.63 31.36
C LYS A 7 45.94 5.18 30.10
N LEU A 8 46.64 5.95 29.28
CA LEU A 8 46.12 6.48 28.00
C LEU A 8 45.89 5.37 26.96
N SER A 9 46.74 4.35 26.91
CA SER A 9 46.61 3.19 26.01
C SER A 9 45.40 2.30 26.38
N ALA A 10 45.13 2.11 27.67
CA ALA A 10 44.00 1.32 28.14
C ALA A 10 42.63 1.98 27.84
N MET A 11 42.53 3.31 27.98
CA MET A 11 41.31 4.05 27.65
C MET A 11 41.01 4.09 26.15
N ALA A 12 42.03 4.24 25.31
CA ALA A 12 41.85 4.22 23.85
C ALA A 12 41.29 2.87 23.35
N LYS A 13 41.75 1.75 23.91
CA LYS A 13 41.25 0.40 23.56
C LYS A 13 39.78 0.18 23.97
N HIS A 14 39.36 0.70 25.13
CA HIS A 14 37.97 0.61 25.59
C HIS A 14 37.03 1.49 24.77
N CYS A 15 37.46 2.71 24.38
CA CYS A 15 36.66 3.57 23.49
C CYS A 15 36.49 2.97 22.09
N VAL A 16 37.54 2.39 21.50
CA VAL A 16 37.45 1.75 20.17
C VAL A 16 36.51 0.53 20.20
N PHE A 17 36.57 -0.28 21.26
CA PHE A 17 35.70 -1.45 21.42
C PHE A 17 34.22 -1.06 21.61
N LEU A 18 33.93 -0.03 22.42
CA LEU A 18 32.57 0.52 22.58
C LEU A 18 32.05 1.17 21.29
N CYS A 19 32.90 1.85 20.52
CA CYS A 19 32.51 2.43 19.24
C CYS A 19 32.20 1.34 18.19
N PHE A 20 32.96 0.24 18.17
CA PHE A 20 32.68 -0.92 17.33
C PHE A 20 31.35 -1.60 17.71
N ILE A 21 31.08 -1.78 19.02
CA ILE A 21 29.79 -2.28 19.51
C ILE A 21 28.66 -1.34 19.07
N CYS A 22 28.79 -0.02 19.27
CA CYS A 22 27.78 0.93 18.82
C CYS A 22 27.55 0.89 17.31
N LEU A 23 28.60 0.79 16.48
CA LEU A 23 28.46 0.69 15.01
C LEU A 23 27.84 -0.63 14.56
N VAL A 24 28.08 -1.74 15.27
CA VAL A 24 27.46 -3.05 15.00
C VAL A 24 25.99 -3.07 15.44
N PHE A 25 25.62 -2.42 16.54
CA PHE A 25 24.26 -2.39 17.06
C PHE A 25 23.40 -1.23 16.54
N CYS A 26 23.98 -0.21 15.89
CA CYS A 26 23.24 0.93 15.32
C CYS A 26 22.87 0.75 13.85
N ARG A 27 22.77 -0.49 13.35
CA ARG A 27 21.89 -0.76 12.21
C ARG A 27 20.46 -0.62 12.71
N THR A 28 19.98 0.62 12.80
CA THR A 28 18.56 0.90 13.00
C THR A 28 17.80 0.09 11.97
N ALA A 29 17.12 -0.98 12.40
CA ALA A 29 16.31 -1.77 11.49
C ALA A 29 15.26 -0.84 10.93
N LEU A 30 15.44 -0.41 9.68
CA LEU A 30 14.49 0.43 8.98
C LEU A 30 13.25 -0.42 8.73
N SER A 31 12.33 -0.40 9.68
CA SER A 31 11.05 -1.08 9.60
C SER A 31 10.10 -0.31 8.69
N HIS A 32 10.06 -0.68 7.42
CA HIS A 32 9.18 -0.08 6.46
C HIS A 32 8.78 -1.06 5.35
N SER A 33 7.69 -0.76 4.66
CA SER A 33 7.18 -1.52 3.51
C SER A 33 6.85 -0.53 2.39
N TRP A 34 7.18 -0.91 1.16
CA TRP A 34 6.93 -0.09 -0.04
C TRP A 34 6.71 -1.00 -1.25
N LEU A 35 6.14 -0.42 -2.30
CA LEU A 35 5.93 -1.06 -3.59
C LEU A 35 7.28 -1.40 -4.23
N ARG A 36 7.47 -2.68 -4.52
CA ARG A 36 8.67 -3.26 -5.14
C ARG A 36 8.47 -3.49 -6.63
N ASP A 37 7.29 -3.95 -7.00
CA ASP A 37 6.97 -4.36 -8.36
C ASP A 37 5.55 -3.91 -8.71
N PRO A 38 5.35 -3.01 -9.69
CA PRO A 38 6.39 -2.23 -10.35
C PRO A 38 7.19 -1.35 -9.34
N PRO A 39 8.47 -1.06 -9.58
CA PRO A 39 9.29 -0.31 -8.62
C PRO A 39 8.72 1.08 -8.32
N ALA A 40 8.64 1.43 -7.04
CA ALA A 40 8.30 2.78 -6.61
C ALA A 40 9.33 3.81 -7.09
N TYR A 41 8.89 5.01 -7.50
CA TYR A 41 9.82 6.08 -7.86
C TYR A 41 10.66 6.58 -6.67
N ARG A 42 10.20 6.32 -5.44
CA ARG A 42 10.95 6.50 -4.19
C ARG A 42 10.99 5.18 -3.43
N ARG A 43 12.14 4.50 -3.46
CA ARG A 43 12.42 3.30 -2.64
C ARG A 43 12.60 3.65 -1.15
N ARG A 44 12.96 4.90 -0.86
CA ARG A 44 13.10 5.43 0.51
C ARG A 44 11.96 6.41 0.79
N PHE A 45 11.12 5.99 1.73
CA PHE A 45 9.98 6.65 2.40
C PHE A 45 9.49 8.00 1.89
N THR A 46 8.18 8.03 1.67
CA THR A 46 7.34 8.97 2.43
C THR A 46 6.85 8.27 3.69
N ARG A 47 7.46 8.59 4.84
CA ARG A 47 6.74 8.46 6.11
C ARG A 47 5.63 9.48 5.99
N LEU A 48 4.41 9.00 5.74
CA LEU A 48 3.31 9.90 5.50
C LEU A 48 3.13 10.83 6.70
N CYS A 49 3.35 10.30 7.91
CA CYS A 49 3.31 11.13 9.10
C CYS A 49 4.47 10.89 10.06
N THR A 50 5.18 11.97 10.34
CA THR A 50 5.97 12.10 11.57
C THR A 50 5.22 13.00 12.54
N SER A 51 5.62 13.03 13.80
CA SER A 51 5.10 14.00 14.78
C SER A 51 5.27 15.47 14.34
N GLN A 52 6.09 15.75 13.32
CA GLN A 52 6.43 17.08 12.84
C GLN A 52 5.60 17.58 11.65
N LYS A 53 4.82 16.72 10.98
CA LYS A 53 3.90 17.14 9.89
C LYS A 53 2.54 16.47 10.06
N PRO A 54 1.54 17.16 10.63
CA PRO A 54 0.21 16.59 10.88
C PRO A 54 -0.66 16.47 9.60
N ASP A 55 -0.38 17.27 8.56
CA ASP A 55 -1.09 17.22 7.27
C ASP A 55 -0.39 16.27 6.30
N CYS A 56 -0.55 15.00 6.59
CA CYS A 56 -0.07 13.91 5.75
C CYS A 56 -1.12 13.62 4.69
N ASP A 57 -0.99 14.24 3.52
CA ASP A 57 -1.83 13.83 2.42
C ASP A 57 -1.41 12.41 2.01
N LEU A 58 -2.27 11.41 2.25
CA LEU A 58 -2.02 9.99 1.93
C LEU A 58 -1.88 9.75 0.41
N ALA A 59 -1.95 10.80 -0.40
CA ALA A 59 -1.66 10.80 -1.83
C ALA A 59 -0.19 10.49 -2.16
N CYS A 60 0.15 10.52 -3.44
CA CYS A 60 1.51 10.25 -3.91
C CYS A 60 2.44 11.44 -3.63
N PRO A 61 3.67 11.23 -3.11
CA PRO A 61 4.66 12.30 -3.09
C PRO A 61 5.07 12.76 -4.48
N LEU A 62 5.74 13.91 -4.58
CA LEU A 62 6.42 14.30 -5.81
C LEU A 62 7.40 13.20 -6.27
N PRO A 63 7.49 12.88 -7.57
CA PRO A 63 8.48 11.94 -8.07
C PRO A 63 9.91 12.35 -7.69
N TYR A 64 10.81 11.37 -7.57
CA TYR A 64 12.23 11.62 -7.33
C TYR A 64 13.01 11.45 -8.65
N PRO A 65 13.95 12.33 -9.00
CA PRO A 65 14.50 12.41 -10.36
C PRO A 65 15.31 11.19 -10.83
N HIS A 66 15.67 10.26 -9.96
CA HIS A 66 16.60 9.16 -10.28
C HIS A 66 16.08 7.75 -9.96
N GLY A 67 14.81 7.44 -10.23
CA GLY A 67 14.22 6.12 -10.01
C GLY A 67 13.53 5.55 -11.25
N ALA A 68 13.48 4.23 -11.40
CA ALA A 68 12.59 3.62 -12.42
C ALA A 68 11.13 3.97 -12.11
N GLY A 69 10.32 4.21 -13.16
CA GLY A 69 8.91 4.60 -13.00
C GLY A 69 8.68 5.93 -12.30
N ASN A 70 9.66 6.83 -12.35
CA ASN A 70 9.56 8.19 -11.80
C ASN A 70 9.07 9.24 -12.77
N ASN A 71 8.81 8.85 -14.02
CA ASN A 71 8.34 9.73 -15.06
C ASN A 71 7.27 9.02 -15.89
N ARG A 72 6.20 9.74 -16.25
CA ARG A 72 5.16 9.24 -17.16
C ARG A 72 5.71 8.83 -18.53
N SER A 73 6.76 9.50 -19.02
CA SER A 73 7.40 9.16 -20.31
C SER A 73 8.22 7.86 -20.24
N SER A 74 8.51 7.36 -19.04
CA SER A 74 9.22 6.10 -18.80
C SER A 74 8.57 5.38 -17.61
N PRO A 75 7.34 4.84 -17.80
CA PRO A 75 6.60 4.19 -16.72
C PRO A 75 7.33 2.93 -16.27
N ALA A 76 7.13 2.51 -15.01
CA ALA A 76 7.74 1.29 -14.49
C ALA A 76 7.15 0.02 -15.10
N ALA A 77 5.93 0.10 -15.62
CA ALA A 77 5.28 -0.99 -16.33
C ALA A 77 4.26 -0.46 -17.33
N THR A 78 4.04 -1.24 -18.39
CA THR A 78 2.91 -1.10 -19.31
C THR A 78 2.04 -2.34 -19.15
N TRP A 79 0.74 -2.14 -18.96
CA TRP A 79 -0.25 -3.19 -18.76
C TRP A 79 -1.37 -3.07 -19.79
N ARG A 80 -2.03 -4.18 -20.09
CA ARG A 80 -3.26 -4.17 -20.89
C ARG A 80 -4.49 -4.25 -19.99
N ARG A 81 -5.61 -3.66 -20.42
CA ARG A 81 -6.91 -3.91 -19.79
C ARG A 81 -7.21 -5.41 -19.77
N GLY A 82 -7.73 -5.91 -18.65
CA GLY A 82 -8.10 -7.31 -18.50
C GLY A 82 -6.99 -8.23 -18.01
N ASP A 83 -5.72 -7.82 -18.13
CA ASP A 83 -4.57 -8.64 -17.74
C ASP A 83 -4.52 -8.88 -16.22
N LEU A 84 -3.98 -10.04 -15.83
CA LEU A 84 -3.52 -10.29 -14.46
C LEU A 84 -2.07 -9.84 -14.32
N VAL A 85 -1.85 -8.78 -13.55
CA VAL A 85 -0.52 -8.19 -13.32
C VAL A 85 -0.02 -8.50 -11.92
N SER A 86 1.30 -8.70 -11.78
CA SER A 86 1.91 -8.89 -10.47
C SER A 86 2.18 -7.54 -9.82
N VAL A 87 1.72 -7.40 -8.57
CA VAL A 87 2.02 -6.26 -7.72
C VAL A 87 2.66 -6.76 -6.44
N GLY A 88 3.91 -6.35 -6.22
CA GLY A 88 4.76 -6.79 -5.13
C GLY A 88 5.17 -5.66 -4.21
N TRP A 89 5.34 -5.97 -2.92
CA TRP A 89 5.83 -5.05 -1.92
C TRP A 89 6.87 -5.69 -1.01
N VAL A 90 7.78 -4.85 -0.51
CA VAL A 90 8.86 -5.25 0.38
C VAL A 90 8.29 -5.68 1.73
N LYS A 91 8.65 -6.88 2.16
CA LYS A 91 8.25 -7.40 3.47
C LYS A 91 8.96 -6.64 4.58
N ASN A 92 8.26 -6.43 5.68
CA ASN A 92 8.81 -5.80 6.88
C ASN A 92 9.02 -6.85 7.97
N ASN A 93 9.91 -6.60 8.94
CA ASN A 93 10.06 -7.42 10.14
C ASN A 93 8.89 -7.28 11.15
N HIS A 94 7.83 -6.59 10.74
CA HIS A 94 6.56 -6.44 11.43
C HIS A 94 5.43 -7.19 10.71
N ARG A 95 4.23 -7.15 11.30
CA ARG A 95 3.14 -8.04 10.90
C ARG A 95 1.81 -7.30 10.83
N GLY A 96 0.84 -7.94 10.19
CA GLY A 96 -0.55 -7.52 10.22
C GLY A 96 -0.82 -6.19 9.50
N GLY A 97 -2.07 -5.76 9.59
CA GLY A 97 -2.60 -4.66 8.82
C GLY A 97 -3.09 -5.10 7.44
N PHE A 98 -3.38 -4.10 6.63
CA PHE A 98 -3.97 -4.24 5.30
C PHE A 98 -3.06 -3.63 4.26
N VAL A 99 -3.18 -4.12 3.02
CA VAL A 99 -2.68 -3.44 1.83
C VAL A 99 -3.86 -2.90 1.05
N ALA A 100 -3.73 -1.67 0.54
CA ALA A 100 -4.61 -1.09 -0.46
C ALA A 100 -3.80 -0.74 -1.70
N ILE A 101 -4.30 -1.16 -2.87
CA ILE A 101 -3.75 -0.80 -4.18
C ILE A 101 -4.79 0.04 -4.91
N SER A 102 -4.36 1.20 -5.40
CA SER A 102 -5.20 2.12 -6.17
C SER A 102 -4.49 2.55 -7.44
N LEU A 103 -5.27 2.84 -8.49
CA LEU A 103 -4.77 3.31 -9.78
C LEU A 103 -5.56 4.55 -10.19
N VAL A 104 -4.86 5.68 -10.34
CA VAL A 104 -5.49 6.98 -10.63
C VAL A 104 -4.84 7.63 -11.86
N PRO A 105 -5.56 8.48 -12.61
CA PRO A 105 -4.95 9.31 -13.65
C PRO A 105 -3.83 10.19 -13.06
N VAL A 106 -2.78 10.45 -13.85
CA VAL A 106 -1.66 11.31 -13.41
C VAL A 106 -2.12 12.68 -12.92
N SER A 107 -3.14 13.27 -13.55
CA SER A 107 -3.73 14.56 -13.15
C SER A 107 -4.32 14.56 -11.73
N LYS A 108 -4.60 13.38 -11.17
CA LYS A 108 -5.20 13.18 -9.84
C LYS A 108 -4.23 12.54 -8.83
N MET A 109 -2.96 12.34 -9.18
CA MET A 109 -1.98 11.62 -8.34
C MET A 109 -1.72 12.25 -6.96
N PHE A 110 -1.97 13.55 -6.80
CA PHE A 110 -1.83 14.24 -5.52
C PHE A 110 -3.13 14.33 -4.73
N ASN A 111 -4.23 13.73 -5.21
CA ASN A 111 -5.52 13.79 -4.57
C ASN A 111 -5.81 12.48 -3.81
N LYS A 112 -5.81 12.54 -2.48
CA LYS A 112 -6.09 11.38 -1.62
C LYS A 112 -7.46 10.77 -1.88
N SER A 113 -8.50 11.58 -2.08
CA SER A 113 -9.87 11.11 -2.31
C SER A 113 -9.94 10.28 -3.60
N TRP A 114 -9.28 10.70 -4.67
CA TRP A 114 -9.24 9.93 -5.93
C TRP A 114 -8.62 8.55 -5.76
N HIS A 115 -7.50 8.45 -5.04
CA HIS A 115 -6.90 7.15 -4.79
C HIS A 115 -7.73 6.27 -3.85
N GLU A 116 -8.40 6.89 -2.89
CA GLU A 116 -9.33 6.20 -2.01
C GLU A 116 -10.50 5.63 -2.80
N THR A 117 -11.08 6.41 -3.71
CA THR A 117 -12.17 5.95 -4.57
C THR A 117 -11.71 4.91 -5.56
N LEU A 118 -10.59 5.12 -6.25
CA LEU A 118 -10.08 4.21 -7.28
C LEU A 118 -9.13 3.15 -6.69
N THR A 119 -9.44 2.71 -5.47
CA THR A 119 -8.80 1.53 -4.89
C THR A 119 -9.28 0.30 -5.65
N LEU A 120 -8.37 -0.37 -6.35
CA LEU A 120 -8.62 -1.61 -7.08
C LEU A 120 -8.88 -2.78 -6.13
N MET A 121 -8.07 -2.85 -5.08
CA MET A 121 -7.96 -4.03 -4.24
C MET A 121 -7.55 -3.63 -2.82
N MET A 122 -8.13 -4.33 -1.84
CA MET A 122 -7.59 -4.43 -0.50
C MET A 122 -7.33 -5.90 -0.12
N GLY A 123 -6.40 -6.13 0.79
CA GLY A 123 -6.12 -7.46 1.32
C GLY A 123 -5.35 -7.41 2.63
N CYS A 124 -5.07 -8.56 3.22
CA CYS A 124 -4.14 -8.59 4.34
C CYS A 124 -2.74 -8.26 3.85
N TRP A 125 -1.98 -7.52 4.65
CA TRP A 125 -0.60 -7.19 4.28
C TRP A 125 0.27 -8.44 4.16
N GLU A 126 0.12 -9.39 5.09
CA GLU A 126 0.74 -10.72 4.95
C GLU A 126 -0.05 -11.57 3.93
N TYR A 127 0.27 -11.43 2.65
CA TYR A 127 -0.32 -12.20 1.54
C TYR A 127 0.57 -13.39 1.14
N GLU A 128 0.86 -13.54 -0.16
CA GLU A 128 1.74 -14.54 -0.74
C GLU A 128 3.19 -14.10 -0.58
N GLN A 129 4.00 -14.97 0.01
CA GLN A 129 5.44 -14.74 0.14
C GLN A 129 6.16 -15.36 -1.05
N ILE A 130 7.10 -14.61 -1.60
CA ILE A 130 8.01 -15.08 -2.64
C ILE A 130 9.45 -14.90 -2.22
N ASP A 131 10.29 -15.82 -2.68
CA ASP A 131 11.73 -15.69 -2.60
C ASP A 131 12.21 -14.63 -3.60
N CYS A 132 13.12 -13.78 -3.17
CA CYS A 132 13.81 -12.81 -4.03
C CYS A 132 15.28 -12.61 -3.61
N GLY A 133 15.87 -13.58 -2.91
CA GLY A 133 17.26 -13.53 -2.46
C GLY A 133 17.54 -12.45 -1.40
N VAL A 134 18.80 -12.16 -1.12
CA VAL A 134 19.16 -11.16 -0.10
C VAL A 134 19.32 -9.78 -0.76
N GLY A 135 18.60 -8.77 -0.27
CA GLY A 135 18.71 -7.40 -0.78
C GLY A 135 17.63 -6.46 -0.23
N GLU A 136 17.81 -5.16 -0.42
CA GLU A 136 16.84 -4.14 0.04
C GLU A 136 15.46 -4.33 -0.60
N ASP A 137 15.43 -4.82 -1.84
CA ASP A 137 14.19 -5.10 -2.58
C ASP A 137 13.47 -6.38 -2.09
N CYS A 138 14.10 -7.15 -1.19
CA CYS A 138 13.61 -8.45 -0.73
C CYS A 138 13.26 -8.53 0.77
N GLY A 139 12.99 -7.37 1.36
CA GLY A 139 12.48 -7.27 2.72
C GLY A 139 13.46 -6.61 3.68
N THR A 140 12.92 -5.82 4.60
CA THR A 140 13.70 -5.23 5.71
C THR A 140 13.87 -6.21 6.88
N ASP A 141 13.32 -7.43 6.76
CA ASP A 141 13.50 -8.53 7.72
C ASP A 141 14.72 -9.41 7.44
N MET A 142 15.44 -9.14 6.34
CA MET A 142 16.63 -9.87 5.90
C MET A 142 16.39 -11.38 5.70
N ARG A 143 15.14 -11.80 5.46
CA ARG A 143 14.81 -13.21 5.23
C ARG A 143 14.84 -13.62 3.77
N GLY A 144 15.14 -12.67 2.89
CA GLY A 144 15.08 -12.86 1.46
C GLY A 144 13.69 -13.24 0.96
N THR A 145 12.67 -12.59 1.53
CA THR A 145 11.29 -12.79 1.07
C THR A 145 10.56 -11.47 0.91
N ALA A 146 9.85 -11.33 -0.20
CA ALA A 146 8.90 -10.24 -0.42
C ALA A 146 7.48 -10.77 -0.43
N LEU A 147 6.53 -9.85 -0.58
CA LEU A 147 5.12 -10.15 -0.69
C LEU A 147 4.66 -9.77 -2.09
N ARG A 148 3.78 -10.57 -2.67
CA ARG A 148 3.18 -10.26 -3.96
C ARG A 148 1.71 -10.61 -4.03
N ARG A 149 1.09 -10.12 -5.10
CA ARG A 149 -0.27 -10.47 -5.46
C ARG A 149 -0.52 -10.25 -6.94
N MET A 150 -1.34 -11.11 -7.54
CA MET A 150 -1.92 -10.85 -8.86
C MET A 150 -3.17 -9.97 -8.74
N ILE A 151 -3.25 -8.94 -9.57
CA ILE A 151 -4.39 -8.02 -9.67
C ILE A 151 -4.87 -8.02 -11.11
N LYS A 152 -6.19 -8.09 -11.32
CA LYS A 152 -6.76 -7.87 -12.65
C LYS A 152 -6.80 -6.37 -12.94
N VAL A 153 -6.19 -5.94 -14.03
CA VAL A 153 -6.29 -4.55 -14.52
C VAL A 153 -7.73 -4.33 -14.98
N PRO A 154 -8.48 -3.41 -14.36
CA PRO A 154 -9.87 -3.21 -14.75
C PRO A 154 -9.99 -2.67 -16.17
N THR A 155 -11.06 -3.06 -16.85
CA THR A 155 -11.33 -2.61 -18.22
C THR A 155 -11.80 -1.16 -18.29
N VAL A 156 -12.16 -0.54 -17.16
CA VAL A 156 -12.61 0.86 -17.14
C VAL A 156 -11.52 1.90 -17.43
N TYR A 157 -10.25 1.49 -17.41
CA TYR A 157 -9.14 2.40 -17.64
C TYR A 157 -8.85 2.53 -19.14
N PRO A 158 -9.15 3.66 -19.79
CA PRO A 158 -8.70 3.89 -21.16
C PRO A 158 -7.18 3.90 -21.26
N ASP A 159 -6.66 3.82 -22.48
CA ASP A 159 -5.23 3.94 -22.72
C ASP A 159 -4.70 5.28 -22.17
N GLY A 160 -3.58 5.24 -21.46
CA GLY A 160 -3.04 6.44 -20.83
C GLY A 160 -2.02 6.16 -19.74
N ASP A 161 -1.50 7.26 -19.17
CA ASP A 161 -0.55 7.23 -18.07
C ASP A 161 -1.27 7.38 -16.72
N TYR A 162 -0.94 6.51 -15.78
CA TYR A 162 -1.56 6.40 -14.47
C TYR A 162 -0.51 6.34 -13.37
N VAL A 163 -0.97 6.54 -12.13
CA VAL A 163 -0.17 6.34 -10.93
C VAL A 163 -0.76 5.22 -10.11
N LEU A 164 0.03 4.15 -9.97
CA LEU A 164 -0.25 3.06 -9.04
C LEU A 164 0.23 3.47 -7.65
N ARG A 165 -0.66 3.44 -6.66
CA ARG A 165 -0.33 3.68 -5.26
C ARG A 165 -0.54 2.41 -4.45
N TYR A 166 0.50 2.08 -3.68
CA TYR A 166 0.47 1.10 -2.59
C TYR A 166 0.29 1.82 -1.27
N VAL A 167 -0.52 1.25 -0.37
CA VAL A 167 -0.59 1.67 1.03
C VAL A 167 -0.60 0.45 1.96
N TRP A 168 0.21 0.46 3.01
CA TRP A 168 0.12 -0.45 4.16
C TRP A 168 -0.32 0.32 5.41
N PHE A 169 -1.39 -0.14 6.05
CA PHE A 169 -1.98 0.51 7.22
C PHE A 169 -2.41 -0.50 8.28
N GLY A 170 -2.59 -0.04 9.51
CA GLY A 170 -3.01 -0.88 10.64
C GLY A 170 -1.93 -1.86 11.13
N GLY A 171 -0.67 -1.66 10.73
CA GLY A 171 0.47 -2.52 11.04
C GLY A 171 0.72 -2.72 12.54
N LEU A 172 1.07 -3.95 12.91
CA LEU A 172 1.30 -4.37 14.28
C LEU A 172 2.79 -4.30 14.66
N PHE A 173 3.05 -4.19 15.95
CA PHE A 173 4.39 -4.33 16.50
C PHE A 173 4.98 -5.72 16.25
N LYS A 174 6.30 -5.90 16.46
CA LYS A 174 7.01 -7.17 16.15
C LYS A 174 6.42 -8.37 16.87
N ASN A 175 5.91 -8.17 18.09
CA ASN A 175 5.23 -9.20 18.88
C ASN A 175 3.78 -9.49 18.41
N GLY A 176 3.26 -8.73 17.46
CA GLY A 176 1.92 -8.88 16.89
C GLY A 176 0.77 -8.55 17.85
N LYS A 177 1.02 -7.86 18.98
CA LYS A 177 -0.01 -7.66 20.03
C LYS A 177 -0.69 -6.29 20.00
N ARG A 178 -0.05 -5.27 19.43
CA ARG A 178 -0.50 -3.88 19.46
C ARG A 178 -0.13 -3.15 18.17
N GLY A 179 -0.86 -2.09 17.85
CA GLY A 179 -0.49 -1.15 16.80
C GLY A 179 0.84 -0.46 17.10
N PHE A 180 1.55 -0.07 16.04
CA PHE A 180 2.81 0.66 16.21
C PHE A 180 3.16 1.57 15.04
N PHE A 181 2.84 1.14 13.82
CA PHE A 181 3.28 1.83 12.62
C PHE A 181 2.25 2.80 12.10
N PRO A 182 2.70 3.95 11.58
CA PRO A 182 1.85 4.78 10.76
C PRO A 182 1.58 4.09 9.42
N ASP A 183 0.70 4.69 8.63
CA ASP A 183 0.48 4.25 7.26
C ASP A 183 1.72 4.52 6.40
N PHE A 184 2.09 3.53 5.60
CA PHE A 184 3.16 3.63 4.62
C PHE A 184 2.58 3.65 3.22
N SER A 185 3.04 4.58 2.39
CA SER A 185 2.63 4.62 0.99
C SER A 185 3.83 4.88 0.08
N SER A 186 3.69 4.37 -1.14
CA SER A 186 4.63 4.54 -2.24
C SER A 186 3.85 4.49 -3.54
N CYS A 187 4.33 5.23 -4.53
CA CYS A 187 3.71 5.27 -5.84
C CYS A 187 4.70 5.03 -6.97
N THR A 188 4.18 4.70 -8.15
CA THR A 188 4.93 4.57 -9.39
C THR A 188 4.05 4.89 -10.60
N PHE A 189 4.66 5.36 -11.68
CA PHE A 189 3.95 5.53 -12.96
C PHE A 189 3.79 4.18 -13.65
N VAL A 190 2.60 3.93 -14.16
CA VAL A 190 2.27 2.78 -15.02
C VAL A 190 1.51 3.28 -16.24
N ARG A 191 1.58 2.56 -17.35
CA ARG A 191 0.80 2.84 -18.56
C ARG A 191 -0.22 1.75 -18.79
N ILE A 192 -1.44 2.13 -19.13
CA ILE A 192 -2.43 1.22 -19.71
C ILE A 192 -2.41 1.41 -21.22
N GLU A 193 -2.26 0.32 -21.98
CA GLU A 193 -2.18 0.36 -23.44
C GLU A 193 -2.78 -0.93 -24.04
N GLY A 194 -3.87 -0.80 -24.78
CA GLY A 194 -4.60 -1.92 -25.37
C GLY A 194 -5.25 -2.87 -24.35
N GLY A 195 -5.63 -4.06 -24.83
CA GLY A 195 -6.36 -5.08 -24.05
C GLY A 195 -7.84 -5.12 -24.41
N ASP A 196 -8.65 -5.63 -23.48
CA ASP A 196 -10.12 -5.68 -23.59
C ASP A 196 -10.71 -4.29 -23.90
N GLU A 197 -11.92 -4.25 -24.45
CA GLU A 197 -12.66 -3.00 -24.67
C GLU A 197 -12.85 -2.21 -23.36
N VAL A 198 -12.90 -0.88 -23.47
CA VAL A 198 -13.11 -0.03 -22.30
C VAL A 198 -14.50 -0.30 -21.73
N GLY A 199 -14.53 -0.83 -20.51
CA GLY A 199 -15.78 -1.15 -19.81
C GLY A 199 -16.35 0.06 -19.08
N GLY A 200 -17.66 0.07 -18.84
CA GLY A 200 -18.32 1.17 -18.11
C GLY A 200 -18.07 1.17 -16.60
N SER A 201 -17.54 0.07 -16.03
CA SER A 201 -17.34 0.00 -14.59
C SER A 201 -16.30 -1.02 -14.13
N PHE A 202 -15.84 -0.86 -12.89
CA PHE A 202 -15.13 -1.90 -12.19
C PHE A 202 -15.62 -2.01 -10.75
N ARG A 203 -15.42 -3.20 -10.18
CA ARG A 203 -15.75 -3.46 -8.79
C ARG A 203 -14.47 -3.73 -8.01
N PRO A 204 -14.17 -2.93 -6.99
CA PRO A 204 -13.07 -3.22 -6.10
C PRO A 204 -13.41 -4.43 -5.23
N TYR A 205 -12.37 -5.08 -4.74
CA TYR A 205 -12.55 -6.29 -3.95
C TYR A 205 -11.60 -6.33 -2.78
N PHE A 206 -12.09 -6.96 -1.71
CA PHE A 206 -11.27 -7.37 -0.61
C PHE A 206 -11.05 -8.87 -0.70
N GLU A 207 -9.78 -9.26 -0.71
CA GLU A 207 -9.43 -10.66 -0.58
C GLU A 207 -8.27 -10.76 0.42
N PRO A 208 -8.49 -11.40 1.57
CA PRO A 208 -7.52 -11.42 2.65
C PRO A 208 -6.27 -12.19 2.28
N GLY A 209 -6.40 -13.23 1.43
CA GLY A 209 -5.32 -14.05 0.92
C GLY A 209 -5.20 -15.42 1.56
N ARG A 210 -4.20 -16.18 1.09
CA ARG A 210 -3.90 -17.53 1.56
C ARG A 210 -2.66 -17.52 2.46
N HIS A 211 -2.80 -16.95 3.65
CA HIS A 211 -1.74 -16.97 4.66
C HIS A 211 -2.26 -17.62 5.94
N ARG A 212 -1.45 -18.48 6.58
CA ARG A 212 -1.85 -19.31 7.74
C ARG A 212 -2.36 -18.53 8.96
N ARG A 213 -2.18 -17.21 8.98
CA ARG A 213 -2.58 -16.31 10.07
C ARG A 213 -3.86 -15.52 9.80
N ILE A 214 -4.45 -15.74 8.63
CA ILE A 214 -5.74 -15.17 8.24
C ILE A 214 -6.82 -16.08 8.82
N ILE A 215 -7.68 -15.51 9.66
CA ILE A 215 -8.78 -16.23 10.31
C ILE A 215 -10.06 -15.78 9.63
N SER A 216 -10.82 -16.73 9.07
CA SER A 216 -12.21 -16.51 8.60
C SER A 216 -12.40 -15.25 7.76
N GLY A 217 -11.51 -15.02 6.80
CA GLY A 217 -11.62 -13.88 5.90
C GLY A 217 -11.20 -12.53 6.49
N THR A 218 -10.57 -12.47 7.66
CA THR A 218 -10.17 -11.22 8.32
C THR A 218 -8.66 -11.10 8.48
N CYS A 219 -8.17 -9.87 8.62
CA CYS A 219 -6.75 -9.57 8.81
C CYS A 219 -6.46 -9.19 10.27
N PRO A 220 -5.35 -9.68 10.86
CA PRO A 220 -4.90 -9.18 12.15
C PRO A 220 -4.42 -7.74 11.98
N THR A 221 -5.06 -6.80 12.66
CA THR A 221 -4.82 -5.36 12.48
C THR A 221 -4.92 -4.59 13.80
N SER A 222 -4.50 -3.34 13.77
CA SER A 222 -4.71 -2.33 14.81
C SER A 222 -5.56 -1.15 14.37
N ALA A 223 -5.92 -1.08 13.08
CA ALA A 223 -6.82 -0.11 12.47
C ALA A 223 -7.47 -0.72 11.21
N SER A 224 -8.76 -0.49 10.99
CA SER A 224 -9.50 -0.96 9.79
C SER A 224 -9.69 0.14 8.74
N GLU A 225 -9.17 1.34 9.01
CA GLU A 225 -9.26 2.51 8.16
C GLU A 225 -7.89 3.17 7.99
N LEU A 226 -7.70 3.74 6.80
CA LEU A 226 -6.58 4.61 6.46
C LEU A 226 -6.63 5.89 7.30
N GLY A 227 -5.48 6.35 7.76
CA GLY A 227 -5.31 7.60 8.50
C GLY A 227 -5.61 7.50 10.01
N VAL A 228 -6.20 6.40 10.50
CA VAL A 228 -6.46 6.20 11.94
C VAL A 228 -5.16 6.20 12.75
N CYS A 229 -4.11 5.59 12.21
CA CYS A 229 -2.78 5.65 12.79
C CYS A 229 -1.88 6.61 12.00
N ASN A 230 -2.04 7.90 12.25
CA ASN A 230 -1.24 8.94 11.61
C ASN A 230 0.06 9.28 12.36
N ARG A 231 0.50 8.49 13.35
CA ARG A 231 1.79 8.75 14.04
C ARG A 231 2.45 7.44 14.47
N VAL A 232 3.78 7.40 14.42
CA VAL A 232 4.53 6.29 15.02
C VAL A 232 4.17 6.19 16.50
N GLY A 233 3.81 4.99 16.94
CA GLY A 233 3.46 4.75 18.32
C GLY A 233 1.97 4.79 18.63
N CYS A 234 1.10 4.36 17.71
CA CYS A 234 -0.30 3.96 18.00
C CYS A 234 -0.39 2.73 18.93
N LYS A 235 0.42 2.69 19.99
CA LYS A 235 0.59 1.59 20.94
C LYS A 235 -0.66 1.31 21.76
N LYS A 236 -1.65 2.22 21.74
CA LYS A 236 -2.88 2.08 22.52
C LYS A 236 -3.88 1.11 21.88
N THR A 237 -3.79 0.87 20.57
CA THR A 237 -4.70 -0.06 19.91
C THR A 237 -4.18 -1.50 20.06
N LYS A 238 -5.00 -2.34 20.69
CA LYS A 238 -4.73 -3.79 20.77
C LYS A 238 -4.97 -4.40 19.39
N LYS A 239 -4.27 -5.50 19.09
CA LYS A 239 -4.58 -6.32 17.92
C LYS A 239 -6.03 -6.79 17.99
N TYR A 240 -6.73 -6.69 16.88
CA TYR A 240 -8.00 -7.36 16.61
C TYR A 240 -7.98 -7.94 15.19
N TYR A 241 -9.05 -8.61 14.80
CA TYR A 241 -9.22 -9.16 13.46
C TYR A 241 -10.39 -8.43 12.79
N ALA A 242 -10.18 -7.92 11.58
CA ALA A 242 -11.22 -7.17 10.88
C ALA A 242 -11.09 -7.31 9.36
N VAL A 243 -12.17 -6.93 8.68
CA VAL A 243 -12.16 -6.48 7.29
C VAL A 243 -11.88 -4.97 7.26
N PRO A 244 -11.36 -4.41 6.15
CA PRO A 244 -11.27 -2.96 6.02
C PRO A 244 -12.67 -2.35 6.13
N THR A 245 -12.83 -1.20 6.82
CA THR A 245 -14.17 -0.62 7.05
C THR A 245 -14.92 -0.40 5.73
N ARG A 246 -14.23 -0.08 4.63
CA ARG A 246 -14.86 0.09 3.31
C ARG A 246 -15.51 -1.17 2.75
N PHE A 247 -15.13 -2.35 3.23
CA PHE A 247 -15.71 -3.65 2.86
C PHE A 247 -16.58 -4.23 3.97
N ASN A 248 -16.81 -3.47 5.05
CA ASN A 248 -17.77 -3.81 6.08
C ASN A 248 -19.19 -3.50 5.57
N CYS A 249 -20.10 -4.46 5.71
CA CYS A 249 -21.44 -4.38 5.13
C CYS A 249 -22.29 -3.19 5.60
N THR A 250 -22.06 -2.70 6.81
CA THR A 250 -22.77 -1.51 7.34
C THR A 250 -22.35 -0.20 6.67
N THR A 251 -21.17 -0.15 6.04
CA THR A 251 -20.60 1.05 5.40
C THR A 251 -20.39 0.86 3.89
N TYR A 252 -20.62 -0.33 3.36
CA TYR A 252 -20.38 -0.69 1.95
C TYR A 252 -21.38 -0.06 0.98
N THR A 253 -22.65 0.09 1.40
CA THR A 253 -23.74 0.66 0.58
C THR A 253 -23.46 2.10 0.15
N GLU A 254 -22.97 2.94 1.07
CA GLU A 254 -22.62 4.34 0.79
C GLU A 254 -21.35 4.45 -0.06
N TRP A 255 -20.37 3.58 0.21
CA TRP A 255 -19.11 3.59 -0.52
C TRP A 255 -19.26 3.08 -1.96
N ALA A 256 -20.08 2.04 -2.19
CA ALA A 256 -20.38 1.54 -3.51
C ALA A 256 -21.04 2.64 -4.36
N ARG A 257 -22.05 3.36 -3.83
CA ARG A 257 -22.65 4.50 -4.55
C ARG A 257 -21.63 5.58 -4.94
N TYR A 258 -20.70 5.90 -4.04
CA TYR A 258 -19.65 6.90 -4.30
C TYR A 258 -18.65 6.49 -5.38
N GLN A 259 -18.42 5.19 -5.58
CA GLN A 259 -17.55 4.73 -6.66
C GLN A 259 -18.18 4.83 -8.05
N HIS A 260 -19.50 4.77 -8.17
CA HIS A 260 -20.20 4.90 -9.46
C HIS A 260 -19.94 6.22 -10.14
N SER A 261 -20.19 7.31 -9.41
CA SER A 261 -20.07 8.67 -9.91
C SER A 261 -18.64 8.98 -10.36
N ILE A 262 -17.65 8.36 -9.71
CA ILE A 262 -16.24 8.59 -10.02
C ILE A 262 -15.73 7.65 -11.11
N THR A 263 -16.31 6.45 -11.28
CA THR A 263 -15.89 5.56 -12.37
C THR A 263 -16.32 6.11 -13.73
N ALA A 264 -17.52 6.69 -13.81
CA ALA A 264 -17.92 7.54 -14.95
C ALA A 264 -16.95 8.75 -15.10
N GLY A 265 -16.59 9.38 -13.98
CA GLY A 265 -15.57 10.43 -13.91
C GLY A 265 -14.15 10.02 -14.37
N VAL A 266 -13.75 8.75 -14.29
CA VAL A 266 -12.43 8.27 -14.77
C VAL A 266 -12.42 8.21 -16.29
N ILE A 267 -13.50 7.70 -16.88
CA ILE A 267 -13.69 7.68 -18.33
C ILE A 267 -13.70 9.11 -18.85
N ALA A 268 -14.46 9.99 -18.18
CA ALA A 268 -14.56 11.42 -18.46
C ALA A 268 -13.23 12.19 -18.30
N SER A 269 -12.51 12.01 -17.19
CA SER A 269 -11.28 12.78 -16.89
C SER A 269 -10.03 12.30 -17.62
N ALA A 270 -10.06 11.10 -18.21
CA ALA A 270 -9.07 10.67 -19.20
C ALA A 270 -9.39 11.19 -20.61
N ALA A 271 -10.61 11.67 -20.83
CA ALA A 271 -11.13 12.13 -22.11
C ALA A 271 -11.89 13.45 -21.96
N ASP A 272 -11.33 14.48 -21.32
CA ASP A 272 -11.82 15.88 -21.28
C ASP A 272 -13.35 16.17 -21.27
N ASP A 273 -14.24 15.27 -20.83
CA ASP A 273 -15.70 15.46 -21.00
C ASP A 273 -16.54 14.74 -19.93
N GLU A 274 -17.45 15.46 -19.27
CA GLU A 274 -18.22 14.99 -18.11
C GLU A 274 -19.48 14.21 -18.54
N THR A 275 -19.65 12.97 -18.07
CA THR A 275 -20.90 12.20 -18.22
C THR A 275 -21.33 11.58 -16.88
N GLU A 276 -22.64 11.59 -16.61
CA GLU A 276 -23.31 11.19 -15.36
C GLU A 276 -24.24 9.97 -15.60
N LEU A 277 -24.23 8.94 -14.73
CA LEU A 277 -25.11 7.75 -14.81
C LEU A 277 -25.37 7.05 -13.44
N ASP A 278 -26.44 6.20 -13.38
CA ASP A 278 -27.21 5.73 -12.20
C ASP A 278 -27.14 4.21 -11.79
N LEU A 279 -27.32 3.97 -10.46
CA LEU A 279 -27.67 2.84 -9.52
C LEU A 279 -27.47 1.28 -9.72
N TYR A 280 -27.34 0.58 -8.55
CA TYR A 280 -26.75 -0.77 -8.24
C TYR A 280 -27.70 -1.91 -7.80
N ASP A 281 -27.20 -3.17 -7.84
CA ASP A 281 -27.66 -4.33 -7.03
C ASP A 281 -26.58 -4.79 -5.99
N ILE A 282 -26.96 -5.08 -4.75
CA ILE A 282 -26.05 -5.57 -3.69
C ILE A 282 -26.36 -7.03 -3.35
N GLU A 283 -25.36 -7.90 -3.41
CA GLU A 283 -25.46 -9.25 -2.82
C GLU A 283 -24.63 -9.30 -1.52
N THR A 284 -25.28 -9.72 -0.43
CA THR A 284 -24.65 -9.98 0.87
C THR A 284 -24.19 -11.44 0.95
N ASP A 285 -22.91 -11.69 1.27
CA ASP A 285 -22.48 -13.00 1.74
C ASP A 285 -22.67 -13.01 3.26
N GLU A 286 -23.91 -13.26 3.69
CA GLU A 286 -24.34 -13.20 5.09
C GLU A 286 -23.52 -14.10 6.02
N LYS A 287 -22.93 -15.17 5.47
CA LYS A 287 -22.20 -16.17 6.24
C LYS A 287 -20.86 -15.66 6.78
N ASN A 288 -20.29 -14.62 6.16
CA ASN A 288 -18.97 -14.08 6.52
C ASN A 288 -18.97 -12.59 6.87
N GLY A 289 -20.13 -11.90 6.77
CA GLY A 289 -20.20 -10.44 6.97
C GLY A 289 -19.41 -9.64 5.93
N ILE A 290 -19.16 -10.23 4.75
CA ILE A 290 -18.43 -9.62 3.65
C ILE A 290 -19.44 -9.21 2.58
N CYS A 291 -19.46 -7.94 2.22
CA CYS A 291 -20.38 -7.45 1.20
C CYS A 291 -19.80 -7.63 -0.19
N LYS A 292 -20.66 -8.06 -1.12
CA LYS A 292 -20.31 -8.27 -2.52
C LYS A 292 -21.24 -7.51 -3.48
N GLY A 293 -20.96 -6.24 -3.81
CA GLY A 293 -21.83 -5.44 -4.72
C GLY A 293 -21.67 -5.74 -6.22
N ARG A 294 -22.74 -5.98 -6.99
CA ARG A 294 -22.66 -6.17 -8.44
C ARG A 294 -23.14 -4.90 -9.15
N MET A 295 -22.34 -4.37 -10.07
CA MET A 295 -22.80 -3.31 -10.96
C MET A 295 -23.52 -3.90 -12.16
N ARG A 296 -24.75 -3.45 -12.42
CA ARG A 296 -25.41 -3.63 -13.73
C ARG A 296 -25.04 -2.44 -14.61
N GLN A 297 -24.83 -2.70 -15.89
CA GLN A 297 -24.81 -1.66 -16.91
C GLN A 297 -26.24 -1.50 -17.42
N ALA A 298 -26.67 -0.27 -17.69
CA ALA A 298 -27.82 -0.03 -18.56
C ALA A 298 -27.46 -0.61 -19.93
N LEU A 299 -28.27 -1.58 -20.39
CA LEU A 299 -28.25 -2.01 -21.78
C LEU A 299 -28.81 -0.85 -22.60
N GLU A 300 -28.00 -0.29 -23.49
CA GLU A 300 -28.48 0.30 -24.74
C GLU A 300 -28.22 -0.71 -25.87
#